data_AF-A0AAV7V057-F1
#
_entry.id   AF-A0AAV7V057-F1
#
_cell.length_a   1.000
_cell.length_b   1.000
_cell.length_c   1.000
_cell.angle_alpha   90.00
_cell.angle_beta   90.00
_cell.angle_gamma   90.00
#
_symmetry.space_group_name_H-M   'P 1'
#
loop_
_entity.id
_entity.type
_entity.pdbx_description
1 polymer ?
#
loop_
_entity_poly.entity_id
_entity_poly.type
_entity_poly.pdbx_seq_one_letter_code
_entity_poly.pdbx_strand_id
1 'polypeptide(L)'
;MEQCYSHTEKETISMQEFTEATQEDECIQLAITAFRTGRWHEMVHNLSRRTEEARHTLATLHHVRQVLSVSSEGCLFRGLRLVVPQSLQLRIVGLEHAAHQGIVKTKARLRCKVWFPGLD
;
A
#
# COMPACT_ATOMS: atom_id res chain seq x y z
N MET A 1 28.36 5.18 33.60
CA MET A 1 26.99 4.64 33.60
C MET A 1 26.52 4.71 32.17
N GLU A 2 26.71 3.59 31.47
CA GLU A 2 26.38 3.40 30.07
C GLU A 2 24.94 2.90 29.97
N GLN A 3 24.11 3.67 29.26
CA GLN A 3 22.80 3.37 28.66
C GLN A 3 22.30 4.76 28.19
N CYS A 4 22.07 5.01 26.90
CA CYS A 4 20.88 4.51 26.21
C CYS A 4 21.16 4.12 24.77
N TYR A 5 20.84 2.85 24.54
CA TYR A 5 20.72 2.13 23.29
C TYR A 5 19.72 2.83 22.34
N SER A 6 20.16 3.02 21.10
CA SER A 6 19.43 2.90 19.84
C SER A 6 17.90 3.06 19.86
N HIS A 7 17.39 4.21 19.38
CA HIS A 7 15.99 4.30 18.97
C HIS A 7 15.84 5.31 17.83
N THR A 8 16.17 4.93 16.59
CA THR A 8 15.77 5.69 15.38
C THR A 8 15.79 4.83 14.11
N GLU A 9 15.55 3.52 14.22
CA GLU A 9 15.40 2.64 13.03
C GLU A 9 13.94 2.21 12.79
N LYS A 10 12.99 2.56 13.67
CA LYS A 10 11.59 2.10 13.60
C LYS A 10 10.66 3.01 12.79
N GLU A 11 11.15 4.12 12.27
CA GLU A 11 10.32 5.14 11.61
C GLU A 11 10.42 5.15 10.08
N THR A 12 11.02 4.12 9.48
CA THR A 12 11.15 4.00 8.03
C THR A 12 10.74 2.60 7.57
N ILE A 13 9.85 2.55 6.59
CA ILE A 13 9.50 1.32 5.88
C ILE A 13 10.52 1.18 4.74
N SER A 14 11.34 0.13 4.82
CA SER A 14 12.30 -0.21 3.75
C SER A 14 11.57 -0.71 2.51
N MET A 15 12.18 -0.53 1.33
CA MET A 15 11.59 -1.04 0.07
C MET A 15 11.41 -2.57 0.11
N GLN A 16 12.33 -3.30 0.73
CA GLN A 16 12.23 -4.75 0.89
C GLN A 16 10.99 -5.15 1.70
N GLU A 17 10.81 -4.54 2.88
CA GLU A 17 9.63 -4.76 3.73
C GLU A 17 8.33 -4.41 2.99
N PHE A 18 8.35 -3.35 2.18
CA PHE A 18 7.21 -2.98 1.34
C PHE A 18 6.88 -4.05 0.31
N THR A 19 7.89 -4.57 -0.39
CA THR A 19 7.73 -5.63 -1.38
C THR A 19 7.22 -6.92 -0.75
N GLU A 20 7.76 -7.31 0.41
CA GLU A 20 7.29 -8.48 1.17
C GLU A 20 5.82 -8.33 1.58
N ALA A 21 5.48 -7.20 2.20
CA ALA A 21 4.09 -6.91 2.56
C ALA A 21 3.15 -6.87 1.34
N THR A 22 3.66 -6.43 0.19
CA THR A 22 2.89 -6.45 -1.07
C THR A 22 2.67 -7.86 -1.59
N GLN A 23 3.64 -8.77 -1.41
CA GLN A 23 3.51 -10.18 -1.78
C GLN A 23 2.53 -10.92 -0.88
N GLU A 24 2.49 -10.58 0.40
CA GLU A 24 1.55 -11.15 1.37
C GLU A 24 0.12 -10.58 1.24
N ASP A 25 -0.03 -9.39 0.66
CA ASP A 25 -1.33 -8.75 0.46
C ASP A 25 -2.11 -9.41 -0.70
N GLU A 26 -3.04 -10.30 -0.33
CA GLU A 26 -3.89 -11.03 -1.27
C GLU A 26 -4.65 -10.07 -2.21
N CYS A 27 -5.10 -8.91 -1.74
CA CYS A 27 -5.86 -7.96 -2.56
C CYS A 27 -5.00 -7.33 -3.64
N ILE A 28 -3.79 -6.89 -3.28
CA ILE A 28 -2.85 -6.28 -4.22
C ILE A 28 -2.34 -7.34 -5.21
N GLN A 29 -2.01 -8.55 -4.75
CA GLN A 29 -1.60 -9.64 -5.65
C GLN A 29 -2.71 -10.02 -6.63
N LEU A 30 -3.96 -10.04 -6.20
CA LEU A 30 -5.10 -10.29 -7.08
C LEU A 30 -5.33 -9.13 -8.05
N ALA A 31 -5.15 -7.88 -7.61
CA ALA A 31 -5.20 -6.72 -8.51
C ALA A 31 -4.09 -6.76 -9.57
N ILE A 32 -2.87 -7.13 -9.20
CA ILE A 32 -1.74 -7.32 -10.12
C ILE A 32 -2.03 -8.45 -11.12
N THR A 33 -2.57 -9.57 -10.62
CA THR A 33 -2.93 -10.71 -11.46
C THR A 33 -4.07 -10.34 -12.41
N ALA A 34 -5.10 -9.66 -11.94
CA ALA A 34 -6.20 -9.12 -12.76
C ALA A 34 -5.70 -8.15 -13.83
N PHE A 35 -4.75 -7.27 -13.47
CA PHE A 35 -4.13 -6.34 -14.40
C PHE A 35 -3.36 -7.07 -15.51
N ARG A 36 -2.53 -8.07 -15.15
CA ARG A 36 -1.72 -8.85 -16.09
C ARG A 36 -2.55 -9.76 -17.00
N THR A 37 -3.62 -10.35 -16.47
CA THR A 37 -4.47 -11.31 -17.20
C THR A 37 -5.67 -10.66 -17.89
N GLY A 38 -6.01 -9.42 -17.53
CA GLY A 38 -7.22 -8.73 -17.96
C GLY A 38 -8.51 -9.22 -17.30
N ARG A 39 -8.45 -10.19 -16.37
CA ARG A 39 -9.62 -10.90 -15.82
C ARG A 39 -10.12 -10.35 -14.49
N TRP A 40 -10.43 -9.05 -14.45
CA TRP A 40 -10.90 -8.39 -13.23
C TRP A 40 -12.18 -8.99 -12.63
N HIS A 41 -13.18 -9.27 -13.46
CA HIS A 41 -14.46 -9.82 -13.00
C HIS A 41 -14.31 -11.20 -12.32
N GLU A 42 -13.43 -12.06 -12.85
CA GLU A 42 -13.12 -13.36 -12.26
C GLU A 42 -12.46 -13.19 -10.89
N MET A 43 -11.49 -12.27 -10.77
CA MET A 43 -10.80 -12.01 -9.50
C MET A 43 -11.72 -11.42 -8.43
N VAL A 44 -12.62 -10.48 -8.79
CA VAL A 44 -13.61 -9.90 -7.86
C VAL A 44 -14.57 -10.97 -7.33
N HIS A 45 -15.02 -11.89 -8.19
CA HIS A 45 -15.88 -13.01 -7.76
C HIS A 45 -15.17 -13.95 -6.78
N ASN A 46 -13.87 -14.21 -6.97
CA ASN A 46 -13.08 -15.05 -6.07
C ASN A 46 -12.93 -14.43 -4.66
N LEU A 47 -12.76 -13.10 -4.56
CA LEU A 47 -12.66 -12.37 -3.28
C LEU A 47 -13.98 -12.15 -2.57
N SER A 48 -15.11 -12.29 -3.28
CA SER A 48 -16.45 -11.98 -2.74
C SER A 48 -16.80 -12.76 -1.46
N ARG A 49 -16.11 -13.88 -1.20
CA ARG A 49 -16.34 -14.80 -0.07
C ARG A 49 -15.46 -14.56 1.16
N ARG A 50 -14.47 -13.65 1.11
CA ARG A 50 -13.48 -13.49 2.20
C ARG A 50 -13.74 -12.29 3.11
N THR A 51 -13.65 -11.06 2.61
CA THR A 51 -13.87 -9.84 3.42
C THR A 51 -14.48 -8.71 2.58
N GLU A 52 -15.27 -7.83 3.21
CA GLU A 52 -15.90 -6.69 2.53
C GLU A 52 -14.88 -5.61 2.16
N GLU A 53 -13.88 -5.37 3.01
CA GLU A 53 -12.78 -4.42 2.78
C GLU A 53 -11.96 -4.79 1.54
N ALA A 54 -11.65 -6.08 1.36
CA ALA A 54 -10.94 -6.58 0.19
C ALA A 54 -11.73 -6.36 -1.10
N ARG A 55 -13.05 -6.65 -1.05
CA ARG A 55 -13.96 -6.42 -2.18
C ARG A 55 -14.00 -4.94 -2.57
N HIS A 56 -14.10 -4.07 -1.57
CA HIS A 56 -14.12 -2.63 -1.80
C HIS A 56 -12.79 -2.14 -2.40
N THR A 57 -11.66 -2.58 -1.85
CA THR A 57 -10.32 -2.28 -2.36
C THR A 57 -10.18 -2.67 -3.83
N LEU A 58 -10.54 -3.92 -4.17
CA LEU A 58 -10.42 -4.41 -5.54
C LEU A 58 -11.39 -3.71 -6.50
N ALA A 59 -12.61 -3.40 -6.05
CA ALA A 59 -13.58 -2.65 -6.86
C ALA A 59 -13.07 -1.23 -7.18
N THR A 60 -12.48 -0.54 -6.20
CA THR A 60 -11.88 0.78 -6.39
C THR A 60 -10.70 0.72 -7.35
N LEU A 61 -9.82 -0.28 -7.19
CA LEU A 61 -8.70 -0.52 -8.12
C LEU A 61 -9.21 -0.82 -9.54
N HIS A 62 -10.26 -1.62 -9.69
CA HIS A 62 -10.87 -1.93 -10.99
C HIS A 62 -11.44 -0.68 -11.67
N HIS A 63 -12.04 0.23 -10.91
CA HIS A 63 -12.54 1.51 -11.43
C HIS A 63 -11.41 2.37 -12.01
N VAL A 64 -10.24 2.37 -11.35
CA VAL A 64 -9.06 3.11 -11.79
C VAL A 64 -8.08 2.28 -12.62
N ARG A 65 -8.49 1.10 -13.12
CA ARG A 65 -7.58 0.15 -13.82
C ARG A 65 -6.79 0.77 -14.98
N GLN A 66 -7.35 1.77 -15.65
CA GLN A 66 -6.74 2.46 -16.79
C GLN A 66 -5.48 3.25 -16.41
N VAL A 67 -5.38 3.64 -15.13
CA VAL A 67 -4.23 4.36 -14.59
C VAL A 67 -3.41 3.49 -13.64
N LEU A 68 -3.67 2.18 -13.61
CA LEU A 68 -2.86 1.25 -12.83
C LEU A 68 -1.60 0.85 -13.61
N SER A 69 -0.50 0.69 -12.87
CA SER A 69 0.77 0.18 -13.37
C SER A 69 1.37 -0.76 -12.35
N VAL A 70 2.11 -1.77 -12.81
CA VAL A 70 2.83 -2.71 -11.94
C VAL A 70 4.31 -2.59 -12.21
N SER A 71 5.13 -2.43 -11.16
CA SER A 71 6.59 -2.41 -11.30
C SER A 71 7.16 -3.82 -11.53
N SER A 72 8.42 -3.88 -11.96
CA SER A 72 9.20 -5.12 -12.05
C SER A 72 9.32 -5.84 -10.70
N GLU A 73 9.29 -5.11 -9.60
CA GLU A 73 9.34 -5.65 -8.23
C GLU A 73 7.98 -6.13 -7.72
N GLY A 74 6.92 -6.05 -8.55
CA GLY A 74 5.58 -6.50 -8.16
C GLY A 74 4.82 -5.51 -7.28
N CYS A 75 5.22 -4.24 -7.27
CA CYS A 75 4.47 -3.19 -6.59
C CYS A 75 3.38 -2.63 -7.50
N LEU A 76 2.20 -2.36 -6.94
CA LEU A 76 1.08 -1.77 -7.66
C LEU A 76 1.08 -0.25 -7.50
N PHE A 77 0.82 0.46 -8.60
CA PHE A 77 0.75 1.91 -8.63
C PHE A 77 -0.57 2.37 -9.24
N ARG A 78 -1.11 3.47 -8.72
CA ARG A 78 -2.19 4.27 -9.30
C ARG A 78 -1.59 5.59 -9.79
N GLY A 79 -1.33 5.70 -11.09
CA GLY A 79 -0.60 6.81 -11.68
C GLY A 79 0.82 6.90 -11.09
N LEU A 80 1.08 7.97 -10.32
CA LEU A 80 2.36 8.18 -9.62
C LEU A 80 2.33 7.77 -8.14
N ARG A 81 1.20 7.23 -7.65
CA ARG A 81 1.02 6.83 -6.25
C ARG A 81 1.17 5.33 -6.09
N LEU A 82 1.97 4.91 -5.13
CA LEU A 82 2.17 3.52 -4.74
C LEU A 82 0.98 3.02 -3.91
N VAL A 83 0.41 1.88 -4.27
CA VAL A 83 -0.70 1.26 -3.54
C VAL A 83 -0.15 0.54 -2.32
N VAL A 84 -0.56 0.95 -1.12
CA VAL A 84 0.00 0.45 0.15
C VAL A 84 -0.72 -0.83 0.60
N PRO A 85 0.03 -1.91 0.93
CA PRO A 85 -0.55 -3.13 1.49
C PRO A 85 -1.16 -2.90 2.87
N GLN A 86 -2.24 -3.60 3.18
CA GLN A 86 -3.07 -3.38 4.37
C GLN A 86 -2.26 -3.41 5.68
N SER A 87 -1.29 -4.32 5.77
CA SER A 87 -0.38 -4.45 6.92
C SER A 87 0.46 -3.19 7.18
N LEU A 88 0.78 -2.42 6.14
CA LEU A 88 1.58 -1.20 6.23
C LEU A 88 0.75 0.08 6.35
N GLN A 89 -0.55 0.04 6.06
CA GLN A 89 -1.43 1.22 6.12
C GLN A 89 -1.44 1.86 7.51
N LEU A 90 -1.62 1.06 8.56
CA LEU A 90 -1.61 1.55 9.96
C LEU A 90 -0.26 2.15 10.35
N ARG A 91 0.85 1.54 9.92
CA ARG A 91 2.19 2.08 10.16
C ARG A 91 2.39 3.41 9.44
N ILE A 92 2.01 3.51 8.17
CA ILE A 92 2.11 4.77 7.41
C ILE A 92 1.27 5.88 8.07
N VAL A 93 0.06 5.56 8.53
CA VAL A 93 -0.79 6.54 9.26
C VAL A 93 -0.18 6.89 10.64
N GLY A 94 0.46 5.94 11.32
CA GLY A 94 1.18 6.16 12.57
C GLY A 94 2.40 7.05 12.41
N LEU A 95 3.16 6.88 11.32
CA LEU A 95 4.29 7.76 10.96
C LEU A 95 3.81 9.21 10.73
N GLU A 96 2.61 9.40 10.16
CA GLU A 96 2.01 10.72 9.98
C GLU A 96 1.64 11.42 11.31
N HIS A 97 1.40 10.64 12.40
CA HIS A 97 1.14 11.15 13.75
C HIS A 97 2.41 11.41 14.56
N ALA A 98 3.48 10.63 14.37
CA ALA A 98 4.76 10.82 15.06
C ALA A 98 5.57 12.03 14.55
N ALA A 99 5.29 12.52 13.34
CA ALA A 99 6.00 13.60 12.66
C ALA A 99 5.75 15.03 13.23
N HIS A 100 5.64 15.19 14.55
CA HIS A 100 5.47 16.48 15.21
C HIS A 100 6.76 17.27 15.48
N GLN A 101 7.96 16.73 15.15
CA GLN A 101 9.24 17.41 15.43
C GLN A 101 10.22 17.50 14.23
N GLY A 102 9.74 17.93 13.05
CA GLY A 102 10.64 18.45 11.99
C GLY A 102 10.55 17.78 10.61
N ILE A 103 9.55 16.95 10.36
CA ILE A 103 9.37 16.19 9.10
C ILE A 103 8.22 16.78 8.22
N VAL A 104 7.94 18.08 8.35
CA VAL A 104 6.81 18.72 7.63
C VAL A 104 6.94 18.64 6.10
N LYS A 105 8.15 18.48 5.55
CA LYS A 105 8.37 18.27 4.09
C LYS A 105 8.09 16.84 3.60
N THR A 106 8.05 15.83 4.47
CA THR A 106 7.79 14.43 4.07
C THR A 106 6.30 14.09 4.14
N LYS A 107 5.53 14.75 5.03
CA LYS A 107 4.08 14.57 5.25
C LYS A 107 3.23 14.79 3.98
N ALA A 108 3.42 15.92 3.30
CA ALA A 108 2.76 16.19 2.02
C ALA A 108 3.31 15.31 0.88
N ARG A 109 4.58 14.91 0.97
CA ARG A 109 5.26 14.12 -0.07
C ARG A 109 4.82 12.65 -0.06
N LEU A 110 4.53 12.07 1.10
CA LEU A 110 4.02 10.70 1.23
C LEU A 110 2.60 10.58 0.70
N ARG A 111 1.67 11.46 1.09
CA ARG A 111 0.31 11.46 0.52
C ARG A 111 0.27 11.71 -1.00
N CYS A 112 1.26 12.43 -1.53
CA CYS A 112 1.45 12.56 -2.98
C CYS A 112 2.01 11.29 -3.64
N LYS A 113 2.62 10.38 -2.87
CA LYS A 113 3.33 9.19 -3.35
C LYS A 113 2.68 7.87 -2.98
N VAL A 114 1.74 7.82 -2.04
CA VAL A 114 1.07 6.59 -1.58
C VAL A 114 -0.45 6.71 -1.68
N TRP A 115 -1.14 5.58 -1.83
CA TRP A 115 -2.59 5.49 -1.91
C TRP A 115 -3.09 4.17 -1.34
N PHE A 116 -4.22 4.19 -0.63
CA PHE A 116 -4.99 3.01 -0.23
C PHE A 116 -6.44 3.44 0.04
N PRO A 117 -7.42 2.53 -0.05
CA PRO A 117 -8.82 2.85 0.27
C PRO A 117 -8.95 3.28 1.73
N GLY A 118 -9.46 4.49 1.96
CA GLY A 118 -9.50 5.15 3.28
C GLY A 118 -8.57 6.36 3.41
N LEU A 119 -7.65 6.57 2.45
CA LEU A 119 -6.85 7.80 2.33
C LEU A 119 -7.45 8.80 1.31
N ASP A 120 -8.56 8.45 0.63
CA ASP A 120 -9.28 9.32 -0.30
C ASP A 120 -10.24 10.27 0.44
#